data_AF-A0A7C3N2Y6-F1
#
_entry.id   AF-A0A7C3N2Y6-F1
#
_cell.length_a   1.000
_cell.length_b   1.000
_cell.length_c   1.000
_cell.angle_alpha   90.00
_cell.angle_beta   90.00
_cell.angle_gamma   90.00
#
_symmetry.space_group_name_H-M   'P 1'
#
loop_
_entity.id
_entity.type
_entity.pdbx_description
1 polymer ?
#
loop_
_entity_poly.entity_id
_entity_poly.type
_entity_poly.pdbx_seq_one_letter_code
_entity_poly.pdbx_strand_id
1 'polypeptide(L)'
;MEGDSYPNIEPDENHAQLVVPASWAKKEWEILEETVERAGSQILEIEAISSSWTRIRLRGPDMREVALRLTEKGVFQFRGMNALSVGKESG
;
A
#
# COMPACT_ATOMS: atom_id res chain seq x y z
N MET A 1 9.82 19.33 -14.65
CA MET A 1 8.85 19.09 -13.57
C MET A 1 8.14 17.80 -13.92
N GLU A 2 8.75 16.66 -13.60
CA GLU A 2 8.04 15.39 -13.65
C GLU A 2 7.05 15.44 -12.49
N GLY A 3 5.76 15.36 -12.81
CA GLY A 3 4.71 15.49 -11.82
C GLY A 3 4.88 14.42 -10.75
N ASP A 4 4.62 14.81 -9.51
CA ASP A 4 4.51 13.97 -8.31
C ASP A 4 3.31 13.00 -8.41
N SER A 5 3.15 12.38 -9.57
CA SER A 5 2.10 11.43 -9.86
C SER A 5 2.54 10.08 -9.32
N TYR A 6 1.67 9.48 -8.51
CA TYR A 6 1.86 8.11 -8.07
C TYR A 6 2.17 7.21 -9.28
N PRO A 7 3.17 6.31 -9.15
CA PRO A 7 3.50 5.40 -10.23
C PRO A 7 2.27 4.55 -10.58
N ASN A 8 2.19 4.16 -11.84
CA ASN A 8 1.20 3.20 -12.27
C ASN A 8 1.59 1.84 -11.67
N ILE A 9 0.74 1.29 -10.81
CA ILE A 9 0.93 -0.03 -10.19
C ILE A 9 0.00 -0.98 -10.92
N GLU A 10 0.55 -2.06 -11.49
CA GLU A 10 -0.27 -3.11 -12.06
C GLU A 10 -0.97 -3.85 -10.92
N PRO A 11 -2.28 -4.07 -10.99
CA PRO A 11 -2.99 -4.78 -9.94
C PRO A 11 -2.53 -6.24 -9.83
N ASP A 12 -2.55 -6.76 -8.60
CA ASP A 12 -2.17 -8.14 -8.29
C ASP A 12 -3.42 -8.92 -7.88
N GLU A 13 -3.63 -10.10 -8.46
CA GLU A 13 -4.84 -10.92 -8.25
C GLU A 13 -4.98 -11.44 -6.82
N ASN A 14 -3.87 -11.57 -6.09
CA ASN A 14 -3.86 -12.23 -4.78
C ASN A 14 -3.40 -11.29 -3.65
N HIS A 15 -2.88 -10.12 -3.99
CA HIS A 15 -2.23 -9.23 -3.04
C HIS A 15 -2.70 -7.79 -3.18
N ALA A 16 -3.00 -7.21 -2.03
CA ALA A 16 -3.12 -5.78 -1.91
C ALA A 16 -1.75 -5.12 -2.13
N GLN A 17 -1.74 -3.92 -2.68
CA GLN A 17 -0.53 -3.16 -2.92
C GLN A 17 -0.63 -1.77 -2.32
N LEU A 18 0.45 -1.33 -1.69
CA LEU A 18 0.60 0.00 -1.14
C LEU A 18 1.85 0.63 -1.74
N VAL A 19 1.72 1.82 -2.28
CA VAL A 19 2.84 2.63 -2.78
C VAL A 19 3.05 3.81 -1.86
N VAL A 20 4.30 3.97 -1.45
CA VAL A 20 4.74 4.98 -0.49
C VAL A 20 5.99 5.69 -1.02
N PRO A 21 6.24 6.96 -0.65
CA PRO A 21 7.49 7.62 -0.94
C PRO A 21 8.70 6.84 -0.41
N ALA A 22 9.73 6.67 -1.25
CA ALA A 22 11.00 6.10 -0.81
C ALA A 22 11.70 6.96 0.26
N SER A 23 11.31 8.24 0.35
CA SER A 23 11.79 9.21 1.33
C SER A 23 11.04 9.15 2.67
N TRP A 24 10.11 8.21 2.88
CA TRP A 24 9.45 8.04 4.17
C TRP A 24 10.47 7.90 5.30
N ALA A 25 10.27 8.67 6.37
CA ALA A 25 11.12 8.56 7.54
C ALA A 25 10.84 7.24 8.27
N LYS A 26 11.76 6.85 9.15
CA LYS A 26 11.63 5.64 9.97
C LYS A 26 10.28 5.58 10.70
N LYS A 27 9.78 6.72 11.17
CA LYS A 27 8.50 6.81 11.89
C LYS A 27 7.32 6.37 11.01
N GLU A 28 7.25 6.81 9.75
CA GLU A 28 6.20 6.39 8.82
C GLU A 28 6.26 4.88 8.55
N TRP A 29 7.46 4.31 8.45
CA TRP A 29 7.65 2.86 8.35
C TRP A 29 7.15 2.12 9.59
N GLU A 30 7.52 2.58 10.79
CA GLU A 30 7.06 1.99 12.06
C GLU A 30 5.53 2.06 12.19
N ILE A 31 4.91 3.17 11.77
CA ILE A 31 3.45 3.32 11.75
C ILE A 31 2.82 2.35 10.76
N LEU A 32 3.42 2.18 9.57
CA LEU A 32 2.93 1.24 8.57
C LEU A 32 2.95 -0.20 9.09
N GLU A 33 4.07 -0.65 9.65
CA GLU A 33 4.21 -2.01 10.16
C GLU A 33 3.18 -2.29 11.27
N GLU A 34 3.04 -1.37 12.24
CA GLU A 34 2.00 -1.48 13.28
C GLU A 34 0.59 -1.52 12.67
N THR A 35 0.33 -0.70 11.67
CA THR A 35 -0.99 -0.59 11.04
C THR A 35 -1.36 -1.87 10.28
N VAL A 36 -0.42 -2.41 9.52
CA VAL A 36 -0.61 -3.65 8.76
C VAL A 36 -0.89 -4.82 9.71
N GLU A 37 -0.11 -4.96 10.79
CA GLU A 37 -0.31 -6.01 11.79
C GLU A 37 -1.67 -5.88 12.49
N ARG A 38 -2.05 -4.67 12.93
CA ARG A 38 -3.33 -4.42 13.61
C ARG A 38 -4.55 -4.61 12.70
N ALA A 39 -4.38 -4.43 11.40
CA ALA A 39 -5.41 -4.71 10.40
C ALA A 39 -5.51 -6.21 10.06
N GLY A 40 -4.74 -7.08 10.71
CA GLY A 40 -4.68 -8.52 10.40
C GLY A 40 -4.10 -8.80 9.01
N SER A 41 -3.32 -7.86 8.47
CA SER A 41 -2.62 -7.99 7.21
C SER A 41 -1.14 -8.29 7.46
N GLN A 42 -0.42 -8.70 6.43
CA GLN A 42 1.00 -9.03 6.50
C GLN A 42 1.75 -8.42 5.32
N ILE A 43 2.90 -7.79 5.57
CA ILE A 43 3.83 -7.38 4.52
C ILE A 43 4.50 -8.62 3.94
N LEU A 44 4.36 -8.83 2.63
CA LEU A 44 4.98 -9.94 1.91
C LEU A 44 6.30 -9.53 1.26
N GLU A 45 6.31 -8.36 0.63
CA GLU A 45 7.42 -7.87 -0.18
C GLU A 45 7.48 -6.36 -0.11
N ILE A 46 8.69 -5.82 -0.07
CA ILE A 46 8.98 -4.40 -0.18
C ILE A 46 9.97 -4.25 -1.35
N GLU A 47 9.57 -3.52 -2.38
CA GLU A 47 10.35 -3.34 -3.60
C GLU A 47 10.47 -1.85 -3.94
N ALA A 48 11.69 -1.37 -4.15
CA ALA A 48 11.92 -0.04 -4.71
C ALA A 48 11.60 -0.06 -6.21
N ILE A 49 10.51 0.60 -6.61
CA ILE A 49 10.08 0.67 -8.02
C ILE A 49 10.66 1.88 -8.74
N SER A 50 11.11 2.89 -7.99
CA SER A 50 11.88 4.04 -8.50
C SER A 50 12.63 4.72 -7.34
N SER A 51 13.48 5.70 -7.65
CA SER A 51 14.18 6.50 -6.63
C SER A 51 13.24 7.26 -5.69
N SER A 52 11.99 7.48 -6.09
CA SER A 52 11.01 8.26 -5.34
C SER A 52 9.92 7.39 -4.69
N TRP A 53 9.79 6.13 -5.08
CA TRP A 53 8.64 5.30 -4.70
C TRP A 53 9.02 3.87 -4.35
N THR A 54 8.43 3.38 -3.28
CA THR A 54 8.52 2.00 -2.82
C THR A 54 7.14 1.36 -2.89
N ARG A 55 7.08 0.15 -3.46
CA ARG A 55 5.90 -0.69 -3.51
C ARG A 55 5.97 -1.72 -2.39
N ILE A 56 4.84 -1.96 -1.75
CA ILE A 56 4.70 -2.88 -0.65
C ILE A 56 3.53 -3.80 -0.98
N ARG A 57 3.79 -5.10 -1.05
CA ARG A 57 2.75 -6.12 -1.26
C ARG A 57 2.27 -6.59 0.08
N LEU A 58 0.96 -6.55 0.28
CA LEU A 58 0.29 -6.96 1.50
C LEU A 58 -0.59 -8.18 1.23
N ARG A 59 -0.56 -9.13 2.16
CA ARG A 59 -1.53 -10.21 2.28
C ARG A 59 -2.56 -9.80 3.31
N GLY A 60 -3.84 -9.80 2.96
CA GLY A 60 -4.89 -9.42 3.88
C GLY A 60 -6.20 -9.11 3.15
N PRO A 61 -7.31 -9.04 3.90
CA PRO A 61 -8.63 -8.98 3.29
C PRO A 61 -8.97 -7.61 2.69
N ASP A 62 -8.40 -6.51 3.18
CA ASP A 62 -8.90 -5.17 2.83
C ASP A 62 -7.85 -4.05 2.96
N MET A 63 -7.51 -3.37 1.85
CA MET A 63 -6.64 -2.18 1.88
C MET A 63 -7.30 -0.97 2.52
N ARG A 64 -8.64 -0.92 2.54
CA ARG A 64 -9.36 0.23 3.04
C ARG A 64 -9.12 0.40 4.55
N GLU A 65 -9.12 -0.67 5.33
CA GLU A 65 -8.80 -0.60 6.76
C GLU A 65 -7.34 -0.12 6.99
N VAL A 66 -6.38 -0.64 6.23
CA VAL A 66 -4.97 -0.19 6.30
C VAL A 66 -4.87 1.31 5.99
N ALA A 67 -5.52 1.76 4.92
CA ALA A 67 -5.52 3.16 4.52
C ALA A 67 -6.16 4.07 5.58
N LEU A 68 -7.30 3.68 6.14
CA LEU A 68 -7.98 4.44 7.19
C LEU A 68 -7.07 4.63 8.41
N ARG A 69 -6.50 3.53 8.93
CA ARG A 69 -5.62 3.58 10.10
C ARG A 69 -4.35 4.41 9.87
N LEU A 70 -3.75 4.34 8.67
CA LEU A 70 -2.62 5.20 8.29
C LEU A 70 -3.00 6.68 8.37
N THR A 71 -4.16 7.05 7.83
CA THR A 71 -4.64 8.44 7.88
C THR A 71 -4.97 8.91 9.30
N GLU A 72 -5.52 8.05 10.16
CA GLU A 72 -5.75 8.35 11.58
C GLU A 72 -4.43 8.61 12.34
N LYS A 73 -3.33 8.00 11.90
CA LYS A 73 -1.98 8.18 12.46
C LYS A 73 -1.23 9.35 11.83
N GLY A 74 -1.84 10.09 10.91
CA GLY A 74 -1.25 11.26 10.25
C GLY A 74 -0.37 10.95 9.05
N VAL A 75 -0.43 9.74 8.51
CA VAL A 75 0.28 9.34 7.29
C VAL A 75 -0.65 9.50 6.10
N PHE A 76 -0.35 10.42 5.18
CA PHE A 76 -1.23 10.77 4.05
C PHE A 76 -0.59 10.56 2.68
N GLN A 77 0.74 10.48 2.61
CA GLN A 77 1.46 10.31 1.34
C GLN A 77 1.56 8.82 1.00
N PHE A 78 0.47 8.23 0.53
CA PHE A 78 0.45 6.84 0.07
C PHE A 78 -0.66 6.62 -0.97
N ARG A 79 -0.55 5.54 -1.75
CA ARG A 79 -1.62 5.06 -2.63
C ARG A 79 -1.82 3.57 -2.41
N GLY A 80 -3.03 3.20 -2.01
CA GLY A 80 -3.44 1.81 -1.87
C GLY A 80 -4.18 1.29 -3.09
N MET A 81 -4.03 0.00 -3.36
CA MET A 81 -4.74 -0.74 -4.38
C MET A 81 -5.14 -2.09 -3.80
N ASN A 82 -6.43 -2.40 -3.80
CA ASN A 82 -6.90 -3.72 -3.42
C ASN A 82 -6.36 -4.76 -4.41
N ALA A 83 -6.28 -6.01 -3.95
CA ALA A 83 -6.12 -7.12 -4.87
C ALA A 83 -7.25 -7.07 -5.91
N LEU A 84 -6.98 -7.47 -7.14
CA LEU A 84 -8.04 -7.90 -8.06
C LEU A 84 -8.61 -9.19 -7.48
N SER A 85 -9.40 -9.13 -6.40
CA SER A 85 -10.51 -10.06 -6.34
C SER A 85 -11.32 -9.77 -7.58
N VAL A 86 -11.03 -10.53 -8.64
CA VAL A 86 -11.84 -10.60 -9.83
C VAL A 86 -13.22 -10.84 -9.28
N GLY A 87 -14.05 -9.79 -9.25
CA GLY A 87 -15.46 -10.01 -9.31
C GLY A 87 -15.60 -10.93 -10.49
N LYS A 88 -16.06 -12.16 -10.25
CA LYS A 88 -16.92 -12.79 -11.23
C LYS A 88 -17.95 -11.71 -11.56
N GLU A 89 -17.72 -10.97 -12.64
CA GLU A 89 -18.79 -10.46 -13.46
C GLU A 89 -19.56 -11.73 -13.85
N SER A 90 -20.51 -12.10 -12.99
CA SER A 90 -21.46 -13.15 -13.28
C SER A 90 -22.40 -12.54 -14.31
N GLY A 91 -21.99 -12.62 -15.57
CA GLY A 91 -22.86 -12.49 -16.74
C GLY A 91 -23.54 -13.82 -17.02
#